data_AF-A0A2K3NZC4-F1
#
_entry.id   AF-A0A2K3NZC4-F1
#
_cell.length_a   1.000
_cell.length_b   1.000
_cell.length_c   1.000
_cell.angle_alpha   90.00
_cell.angle_beta   90.00
_cell.angle_gamma   90.00
#
_symmetry.space_group_name_H-M   'P 1'
#
loop_
_entity.id
_entity.type
_entity.pdbx_description
1 polymer ?
#
loop_
_entity_poly.entity_id
_entity_poly.type
_entity_poly.pdbx_seq_one_letter_code
_entity_poly.pdbx_strand_id
1 'polypeptide(L)'
;MTGSKLRKEVDGIINSIKASDYCSCFKPNDSYNCTICLRRRVATILCDRGFTANLCTSKWKATDKFPGGSHEYIEVIAVTATRKKQIRLLIELEFKEQFQIAKACEEYRKLVSCLPQFYVGKPEHLTTIVRLVCEAAKKSMKEKKMYVGPWRKSEFMQMKWSGFRSFSGAPNVVVTVN
;
A
#
# COMPACT_ATOMS: atom_id res chain seq x y z
N MET A 1 -19.92 -8.33 0.22
CA MET A 1 -19.41 -7.20 1.04
C MET A 1 -19.16 -5.97 0.15
N THR A 2 -19.41 -4.74 0.62
CA THR A 2 -19.09 -3.51 -0.14
C THR A 2 -17.66 -3.03 0.18
N GLY A 3 -17.02 -2.29 -0.72
CA GLY A 3 -15.67 -1.73 -0.47
C GLY A 3 -15.59 -0.78 0.73
N SER A 4 -16.70 -0.12 1.07
CA SER A 4 -16.80 0.71 2.29
C SER A 4 -16.77 -0.13 3.57
N LYS A 5 -17.44 -1.30 3.57
CA LYS A 5 -17.40 -2.22 4.71
C LYS A 5 -15.99 -2.78 4.94
N LEU A 6 -15.30 -3.20 3.88
CA LEU A 6 -13.91 -3.67 4.00
C LEU A 6 -12.96 -2.59 4.53
N ARG A 7 -13.13 -1.33 4.11
CA ARG A 7 -12.33 -0.22 4.65
C ARG A 7 -12.49 -0.04 6.15
N LYS A 8 -13.73 -0.06 6.65
CA LYS A 8 -14.01 0.01 8.10
C LYS A 8 -13.44 -1.19 8.85
N GLU A 9 -13.53 -2.37 8.25
CA GLU A 9 -12.98 -3.60 8.82
C GLU A 9 -11.46 -3.52 8.99
N VAL A 10 -10.77 -3.13 7.92
CA VAL A 10 -9.31 -2.97 7.91
C VAL A 10 -8.86 -1.89 8.89
N ASP A 11 -9.58 -0.77 8.98
CA ASP A 11 -9.32 0.29 9.96
C ASP A 11 -9.38 -0.23 11.40
N GLY A 12 -10.46 -0.94 11.74
CA GLY A 12 -10.63 -1.55 13.07
C GLY A 12 -9.53 -2.55 13.41
N ILE A 13 -9.10 -3.37 12.44
CA ILE A 13 -7.99 -4.31 12.61
C ILE A 13 -6.67 -3.57 12.87
N ILE A 14 -6.35 -2.55 12.07
CA ILE A 14 -5.11 -1.76 12.22
C ILE A 14 -5.07 -1.12 13.61
N ASN A 15 -6.17 -0.49 14.03
CA ASN A 15 -6.24 0.20 15.32
C ASN A 15 -6.12 -0.80 16.49
N SER A 16 -6.75 -1.97 16.39
CA SER A 16 -6.62 -3.02 17.40
C SER A 16 -5.20 -3.58 17.50
N ILE A 17 -4.48 -3.74 16.38
CA ILE A 17 -3.09 -4.21 16.39
C ILE A 17 -2.18 -3.15 16.98
N LYS A 18 -2.33 -1.87 16.58
CA LYS A 18 -1.50 -0.77 17.06
C LYS A 18 -1.71 -0.45 18.55
N ALA A 19 -2.83 -0.88 19.14
CA ALA A 19 -3.11 -0.75 20.56
C ALA A 19 -2.44 -1.83 21.43
N SER A 20 -1.78 -2.82 20.84
CA SER A 20 -1.05 -3.88 21.55
C SER A 20 0.43 -3.92 21.16
N ASP A 21 1.23 -4.68 21.89
CA ASP A 21 2.55 -5.06 21.41
C ASP A 21 2.42 -6.17 20.37
N TYR A 22 2.67 -5.82 19.10
CA TYR A 22 2.45 -6.71 17.97
C TYR A 22 3.74 -7.10 17.24
N CYS A 23 4.88 -6.49 17.61
CA CYS A 23 6.16 -6.74 16.95
C CYS A 23 6.76 -8.05 17.45
N SER A 24 7.14 -8.94 16.53
CA SER A 24 7.77 -10.23 16.85
C SER A 24 9.16 -10.37 16.21
N CYS A 25 9.79 -9.24 15.84
CA CYS A 25 11.12 -9.24 15.25
C CYS A 25 12.19 -9.63 16.29
N PHE A 26 13.14 -10.49 15.89
CA PHE A 26 14.25 -10.95 16.73
C PHE A 26 15.15 -9.82 17.26
N LYS A 27 15.17 -8.68 16.55
CA LYS A 27 15.68 -7.40 17.03
C LYS A 27 14.60 -6.36 16.73
N PRO A 28 13.77 -5.98 17.71
CA PRO A 28 12.90 -4.82 17.53
C PRO A 28 13.84 -3.65 17.25
N ASN A 29 13.75 -3.06 16.06
CA ASN A 29 14.22 -1.68 15.94
C ASN A 29 13.34 -0.88 16.92
N ASP A 30 13.85 0.12 17.64
CA ASP A 30 13.08 0.97 18.57
C ASP A 30 11.89 1.72 17.91
N SER A 31 11.57 1.40 16.66
CA SER A 31 10.33 1.74 16.00
C SER A 31 9.16 1.01 16.68
N TYR A 32 8.43 1.77 17.50
CA TYR A 32 7.08 1.47 17.99
C TYR A 32 6.07 1.14 16.86
N ASN A 33 6.46 1.20 15.59
CA ASN A 33 5.64 0.90 14.43
C ASN A 33 6.36 -0.01 13.42
N CYS A 34 6.49 -1.30 13.72
CA CYS A 34 7.07 -2.28 12.80
C CYS A 34 6.10 -2.62 11.65
N THR A 35 6.33 -2.06 10.48
CA THR A 35 5.38 -2.15 9.36
C THR A 35 5.31 -3.54 8.73
N ILE A 36 6.38 -4.34 8.84
CA ILE A 36 6.42 -5.74 8.41
C ILE A 36 5.51 -6.59 9.31
N CYS A 37 5.66 -6.49 10.63
CA CYS A 37 4.80 -7.19 11.57
C CYS A 37 3.34 -6.72 11.45
N LEU A 38 3.12 -5.41 11.24
CA LEU A 38 1.77 -4.88 11.06
C LEU A 38 1.09 -5.50 9.83
N ARG A 39 1.75 -5.52 8.66
CA ARG A 39 1.19 -6.14 7.44
C ARG A 39 0.86 -7.62 7.66
N ARG A 40 1.77 -8.37 8.27
CA ARG A 40 1.55 -9.79 8.62
C ARG A 40 0.33 -9.98 9.50
N ARG A 41 0.24 -9.24 10.61
CA ARG A 41 -0.89 -9.31 11.55
C ARG A 41 -2.21 -8.93 10.89
N VAL A 42 -2.24 -7.88 10.07
CA VAL A 42 -3.45 -7.49 9.32
C VAL A 42 -3.88 -8.63 8.38
N ALA A 43 -2.95 -9.22 7.62
CA ALA A 43 -3.25 -10.33 6.73
C ALA A 43 -3.79 -11.56 7.49
N THR A 44 -3.15 -11.94 8.60
CA THR A 44 -3.61 -13.04 9.48
C THR A 44 -5.03 -12.79 9.99
N ILE A 45 -5.30 -11.63 10.59
CA ILE A 45 -6.62 -11.34 11.16
C ILE A 45 -7.70 -11.27 10.06
N LEU A 46 -7.36 -10.80 8.86
CA LEU A 46 -8.28 -10.86 7.73
C LEU A 46 -8.63 -12.33 7.37
N CYS A 47 -7.64 -13.22 7.35
CA CYS A 47 -7.88 -14.65 7.15
C CYS A 47 -8.73 -15.26 8.26
N ASP A 48 -8.46 -14.94 9.53
CA ASP A 48 -9.23 -15.41 10.68
C ASP A 48 -10.70 -14.95 10.62
N ARG A 49 -10.95 -13.79 10.00
CA ARG A 49 -12.30 -13.25 9.74
C ARG A 49 -12.94 -13.77 8.46
N GLY A 50 -12.34 -14.77 7.80
CA GLY A 50 -12.88 -15.46 6.62
C GLY A 50 -12.62 -14.75 5.29
N PHE A 51 -11.70 -13.78 5.23
CA PHE A 51 -11.25 -13.19 3.96
C PHE A 51 -10.12 -14.02 3.36
N THR A 52 -10.09 -14.13 2.03
CA THR A 52 -8.87 -14.59 1.35
C THR A 52 -7.91 -13.40 1.25
N ALA A 53 -6.89 -13.35 2.11
CA ALA A 53 -5.88 -12.31 2.15
C ALA A 53 -4.47 -12.88 1.96
N ASN A 54 -3.64 -12.19 1.17
CA ASN A 54 -2.27 -12.62 0.86
C ASN A 54 -1.30 -11.46 1.05
N LEU A 55 -0.13 -11.73 1.64
CA LEU A 55 1.01 -10.84 1.53
C LEU A 55 1.62 -10.97 0.13
N CYS A 56 1.83 -9.84 -0.51
CA CYS A 56 2.39 -9.76 -1.86
C CYS A 56 3.61 -8.86 -1.84
N THR A 57 4.63 -9.20 -2.61
CA THR A 57 5.83 -8.40 -2.76
C THR A 57 6.08 -8.08 -4.23
N SER A 58 6.05 -6.81 -4.60
CA SER A 58 6.63 -6.37 -5.87
C SER A 58 8.15 -6.32 -5.73
N LYS A 59 8.88 -6.79 -6.75
CA LYS A 59 10.34 -6.65 -6.84
C LYS A 59 10.70 -6.08 -8.21
N TRP A 60 11.62 -5.13 -8.26
CA TRP A 60 12.12 -4.56 -9.50
C TRP A 60 13.64 -4.44 -9.47
N LYS A 61 14.26 -4.67 -10.64
CA LYS A 61 15.70 -4.57 -10.81
C LYS A 61 16.12 -3.10 -10.92
N ALA A 62 17.36 -2.82 -10.56
CA ALA A 62 17.96 -1.52 -10.81
C ALA A 62 18.07 -1.27 -12.32
N THR A 63 17.96 0.00 -12.69
CA THR A 63 18.15 0.53 -14.04
C THR A 63 18.95 1.82 -13.93
N ASP A 64 19.42 2.37 -15.06
CA ASP A 64 20.11 3.67 -15.07
C ASP A 64 19.24 4.82 -14.51
N LYS A 65 17.91 4.65 -14.54
CA LYS A 65 16.95 5.67 -14.09
C LYS A 65 16.49 5.48 -12.64
N PHE A 66 16.50 4.25 -12.14
CA PHE A 66 15.82 3.88 -10.90
C PHE A 66 16.61 2.84 -10.10
N PRO A 67 16.78 3.03 -8.78
CA PRO A 67 17.37 2.01 -7.94
C PRO A 67 16.46 0.78 -7.87
N GLY A 68 17.07 -0.39 -7.73
CA GLY A 68 16.35 -1.64 -7.46
C GLY A 68 15.67 -1.61 -6.10
N GLY A 69 14.63 -2.41 -5.93
CA GLY A 69 13.90 -2.44 -4.68
C GLY A 69 12.79 -3.47 -4.64
N SER A 70 12.14 -3.52 -3.49
CA SER A 70 10.96 -4.33 -3.24
C SER A 70 9.97 -3.58 -2.38
N HIS A 71 8.70 -3.94 -2.50
CA HIS A 71 7.63 -3.35 -1.71
C HIS A 71 6.56 -4.39 -1.38
N GLU A 72 6.23 -4.51 -0.10
CA GLU A 72 5.20 -5.43 0.39
C GLU A 72 3.86 -4.71 0.55
N TYR A 73 2.78 -5.39 0.16
CA TYR A 73 1.40 -4.94 0.30
C TYR A 73 0.49 -6.15 0.55
N ILE A 74 -0.77 -5.91 0.89
CA ILE A 74 -1.74 -7.00 1.09
C ILE A 74 -2.72 -7.01 -0.09
N GLU A 75 -3.02 -8.20 -0.59
CA GLU A 75 -4.13 -8.44 -1.50
C GLU A 75 -5.28 -9.09 -0.74
N VAL A 76 -6.53 -8.67 -1.03
CA VAL A 76 -7.74 -9.31 -0.52
C VAL A 76 -8.68 -9.64 -1.66
N ILE A 77 -9.21 -10.87 -1.68
CA ILE A 77 -10.29 -11.28 -2.58
C ILE A 77 -11.62 -11.07 -1.88
N ALA A 78 -12.40 -10.08 -2.33
CA ALA A 78 -13.73 -9.82 -1.81
C ALA A 78 -14.80 -10.41 -2.74
N VAL A 79 -15.81 -11.07 -2.17
CA VAL A 79 -16.99 -11.54 -2.91
C VAL A 79 -18.07 -10.47 -2.90
N THR A 80 -18.48 -10.04 -4.09
CA THR A 80 -19.59 -9.09 -4.25
C THR A 80 -20.93 -9.80 -4.11
N ALA A 81 -21.84 -9.22 -3.32
CA ALA A 81 -23.16 -9.79 -3.06
C ALA A 81 -24.04 -9.87 -4.32
N THR A 82 -23.79 -8.98 -5.29
CA THR A 82 -24.67 -8.76 -6.44
C THR A 82 -24.35 -9.63 -7.64
N ARG A 83 -23.15 -10.24 -7.75
CA ARG A 83 -22.74 -10.99 -8.95
C ARG A 83 -21.97 -12.28 -8.70
N LYS A 84 -21.78 -12.71 -7.45
CA LYS A 84 -20.82 -13.78 -7.07
C LYS A 84 -19.41 -13.56 -7.65
N LYS A 85 -19.10 -12.35 -8.14
CA LYS A 85 -17.82 -12.04 -8.75
C LYS A 85 -16.82 -11.72 -7.66
N GLN A 86 -15.71 -12.45 -7.69
CA GLN A 86 -14.53 -12.16 -6.90
C GLN A 86 -13.87 -10.89 -7.45
N ILE A 87 -13.64 -9.92 -6.58
CA ILE A 87 -12.86 -8.72 -6.87
C ILE A 87 -11.60 -8.75 -6.04
N ARG A 88 -10.47 -8.41 -6.66
CA ARG A 88 -9.19 -8.32 -5.97
C ARG A 88 -8.95 -6.87 -5.61
N LEU A 89 -8.62 -6.64 -4.35
CA LEU A 89 -8.38 -5.32 -3.79
C LEU A 89 -6.98 -5.29 -3.18
N LEU A 90 -6.30 -4.17 -3.38
CA LEU A 90 -5.01 -3.89 -2.80
C LEU A 90 -5.19 -3.10 -1.51
N ILE A 91 -4.43 -3.49 -0.48
CA ILE A 91 -4.31 -2.76 0.78
C ILE A 91 -2.86 -2.28 0.94
N GLU A 92 -2.69 -0.95 1.02
CA GLU A 92 -1.42 -0.29 1.35
C GLU A 92 -1.58 0.40 2.70
N LEU A 93 -0.85 -0.05 3.72
CA LEU A 93 -1.02 0.44 5.10
C LEU A 93 -0.39 1.80 5.37
N GLU A 94 0.62 2.19 4.59
CA GLU A 94 1.41 3.42 4.79
C GLU A 94 1.23 4.37 3.59
N PHE A 95 0.00 4.50 3.10
CA PHE A 95 -0.27 5.14 1.81
C PHE A 95 0.01 6.63 1.83
N LYS A 96 -0.45 7.36 2.87
CA LYS A 96 -0.19 8.81 2.98
C LYS A 96 1.30 9.10 3.14
N GLU A 97 1.98 8.30 3.95
CA GLU A 97 3.39 8.41 4.28
C GLU A 97 4.26 8.27 3.02
N GLN A 98 3.84 7.45 2.05
CA GLN A 98 4.51 7.34 0.74
C GLN A 98 4.64 8.68 -0.01
N PHE A 99 3.86 9.71 0.34
CA PHE A 99 3.82 11.01 -0.36
C PHE A 99 4.23 12.19 0.52
N GLN A 100 4.63 11.97 1.77
CA GLN A 100 5.09 13.07 2.62
C GLN A 100 6.45 13.60 2.13
N ILE A 101 6.54 14.93 1.97
CA ILE A 101 7.76 15.64 1.59
C ILE A 101 7.99 16.77 2.60
N ALA A 102 9.12 16.73 3.30
CA ALA A 102 9.42 17.66 4.39
C ALA A 102 9.40 19.14 3.96
N LYS A 103 9.92 19.44 2.77
CA LYS A 103 10.06 20.82 2.24
C LYS A 103 9.07 21.12 1.10
N ALA A 104 7.85 20.59 1.15
CA ALA A 104 6.83 20.87 0.16
C ALA A 104 6.24 22.29 0.25
N CYS A 105 5.68 22.77 -0.86
CA CYS A 105 4.76 23.91 -0.90
C CYS A 105 3.43 23.61 -0.20
N GLU A 106 2.67 24.66 0.11
CA GLU A 106 1.46 24.56 0.93
C GLU A 106 0.34 23.80 0.21
N GLU A 107 0.18 24.01 -1.09
CA GLU A 107 -0.81 23.34 -1.93
C GLU A 107 -0.57 21.82 -1.96
N TYR A 108 0.69 21.41 -2.02
CA TYR A 108 1.04 19.99 -1.97
C TYR A 108 0.78 19.39 -0.59
N ARG A 109 1.11 20.11 0.49
CA ARG A 109 0.79 19.67 1.86
C ARG A 109 -0.70 19.47 2.05
N LYS A 110 -1.52 20.41 1.57
CA LYS A 110 -2.99 20.30 1.58
C LYS A 110 -3.46 19.07 0.81
N LEU A 111 -2.95 18.84 -0.40
CA LEU A 111 -3.28 17.64 -1.18
C LEU A 111 -2.95 16.34 -0.43
N VAL A 112 -1.74 16.23 0.13
CA VAL A 112 -1.32 15.05 0.89
C VAL A 112 -2.17 14.87 2.16
N SER A 113 -2.58 15.95 2.81
CA SER A 113 -3.44 15.89 4.00
C SER A 113 -4.79 15.22 3.72
N CYS A 114 -5.32 15.40 2.51
CA CYS A 114 -6.58 14.79 2.04
C CYS A 114 -6.46 13.31 1.65
N LEU A 115 -5.24 12.76 1.53
CA LEU A 115 -5.07 11.34 1.24
C LEU A 115 -5.55 10.49 2.43
N PRO A 116 -6.06 9.27 2.19
CA PRO A 116 -6.33 8.35 3.28
C PRO A 116 -5.00 7.84 3.88
N GLN A 117 -4.98 7.55 5.18
CA GLN A 117 -3.77 7.03 5.84
C GLN A 117 -3.30 5.72 5.20
N PHE A 118 -4.25 4.82 4.96
CA PHE A 118 -4.06 3.58 4.22
C PHE A 118 -4.99 3.54 3.00
N TYR A 119 -4.62 2.78 1.98
CA TYR A 119 -5.43 2.57 0.79
C TYR A 119 -6.11 1.20 0.84
N VAL A 120 -7.38 1.11 0.45
CA VAL A 120 -8.07 -0.14 0.12
C VAL A 120 -8.89 0.07 -1.15
N GLY A 121 -8.51 -0.60 -2.23
CA GLY A 121 -9.18 -0.41 -3.50
C GLY A 121 -8.56 -1.16 -4.66
N LYS A 122 -9.03 -0.84 -5.87
CA LYS A 122 -8.54 -1.46 -7.09
C LYS A 122 -7.23 -0.81 -7.56
N PRO A 123 -6.29 -1.57 -8.14
CA PRO A 123 -4.99 -1.04 -8.57
C PRO A 123 -5.09 0.07 -9.62
N GLU A 124 -6.15 0.11 -10.42
CA GLU A 124 -6.34 1.17 -11.43
C GLU A 124 -6.58 2.53 -10.76
N HIS A 125 -7.39 2.56 -9.70
CA HIS A 125 -7.63 3.79 -8.94
C HIS A 125 -6.38 4.23 -8.19
N LEU A 126 -5.63 3.28 -7.60
CA LEU A 126 -4.34 3.56 -6.97
C LEU A 126 -3.38 4.23 -7.96
N THR A 127 -3.30 3.69 -9.18
CA THR A 127 -2.43 4.22 -10.23
C THR A 127 -2.79 5.66 -10.60
N THR A 128 -4.09 5.96 -10.72
CA THR A 128 -4.56 7.32 -10.98
C THR A 128 -4.16 8.27 -9.86
N ILE A 129 -4.36 7.88 -8.59
CA ILE A 129 -3.97 8.70 -7.44
C ILE A 129 -2.46 8.94 -7.43
N VAL A 130 -1.65 7.89 -7.60
CA VAL A 130 -0.18 7.98 -7.65
C VAL A 130 0.28 8.99 -8.70
N ARG A 131 -0.28 8.93 -9.92
CA ARG A 131 0.06 9.86 -11.00
C ARG A 131 -0.26 11.30 -10.63
N LEU A 132 -1.46 11.56 -10.11
CA LEU A 132 -1.89 12.91 -9.73
C LEU A 132 -1.02 13.49 -8.61
N VAL A 133 -0.73 12.70 -7.57
CA VAL A 133 0.08 13.15 -6.43
C VAL A 133 1.55 13.34 -6.84
N CYS A 134 2.11 12.48 -7.69
CA CYS A 134 3.47 12.66 -8.21
C CYS A 134 3.62 13.90 -9.10
N GLU A 135 2.61 14.23 -9.92
CA GLU A 135 2.62 15.48 -10.70
C GLU A 135 2.54 16.71 -9.80
N ALA A 136 1.71 16.67 -8.75
CA ALA A 136 1.68 17.74 -7.75
C ALA A 136 3.02 17.87 -7.00
N ALA A 137 3.66 16.74 -6.67
CA ALA A 137 4.98 16.72 -6.05
C ALA A 137 6.02 17.39 -6.95
N LYS A 138 6.03 17.05 -8.25
CA LYS A 138 6.93 17.64 -9.24
C LYS A 138 6.75 19.15 -9.34
N LYS A 139 5.52 19.65 -9.35
CA LYS A 139 5.22 21.10 -9.33
C LYS A 139 5.74 21.76 -8.06
N SER A 140 5.46 21.16 -6.90
CA SER A 140 5.92 21.64 -5.60
C SER A 140 7.45 21.76 -5.51
N MET A 141 8.16 20.72 -5.95
CA MET A 141 9.62 20.69 -5.94
C MET A 141 10.22 21.71 -6.90
N LYS A 142 9.59 21.95 -8.07
CA LYS A 142 9.99 23.02 -9.00
C LYS A 142 9.88 24.40 -8.36
N GLU A 143 8.76 24.69 -7.68
CA GLU A 143 8.55 25.96 -6.96
C GLU A 143 9.60 26.15 -5.86
N LYS A 144 9.90 25.08 -5.11
CA LYS A 144 10.90 25.09 -4.04
C LYS A 144 12.35 25.00 -4.53
N LYS A 145 12.58 24.98 -5.85
CA LYS A 145 13.91 24.83 -6.48
C LYS A 145 14.66 23.58 -5.99
N MET A 146 13.94 22.49 -5.79
CA MET A 146 14.46 21.22 -5.30
C MET A 146 14.40 20.12 -6.37
N TYR A 147 15.38 19.21 -6.35
CA TYR A 147 15.41 18.05 -7.22
C TYR A 147 14.36 17.01 -6.81
N VAL A 148 13.68 16.41 -7.79
CA VAL A 148 12.75 15.29 -7.58
C VAL A 148 13.52 13.98 -7.60
N GLY A 149 13.77 13.42 -6.42
CA GLY A 149 14.40 12.10 -6.26
C GLY A 149 13.69 11.01 -7.07
N PRO A 150 14.41 9.99 -7.60
CA PRO A 150 13.82 8.91 -8.38
C PRO A 150 12.60 8.26 -7.70
N TRP A 151 12.66 8.09 -6.38
CA TRP A 151 11.58 7.50 -5.58
C TRP A 151 10.29 8.32 -5.47
N ARG A 152 10.31 9.58 -5.94
CA ARG A 152 9.12 10.44 -6.01
C ARG A 152 8.55 10.56 -7.42
N LYS A 153 9.23 9.98 -8.42
CA LYS A 153 8.73 9.92 -9.79
C LYS A 153 7.59 8.91 -9.89
N SER A 154 6.61 9.23 -10.73
CA SER A 154 5.38 8.43 -10.89
C SER A 154 5.68 7.01 -11.34
N GLU A 155 6.66 6.83 -12.21
CA GLU A 155 7.09 5.53 -12.74
C GLU A 155 7.67 4.66 -11.63
N PHE A 156 8.55 5.20 -10.79
CA PHE A 156 9.09 4.48 -9.64
C PHE A 156 8.00 4.11 -8.64
N MET A 157 7.13 5.07 -8.30
CA MET A 157 6.05 4.83 -7.34
C MET A 157 5.11 3.72 -7.80
N GLN A 158 4.78 3.66 -9.10
CA GLN A 158 3.96 2.60 -9.66
C GLN A 158 4.62 1.20 -9.56
N MET A 159 5.96 1.11 -9.50
CA MET A 159 6.66 -0.18 -9.34
C MET A 159 6.34 -0.88 -8.02
N LYS A 160 6.04 -0.12 -6.95
CA LYS A 160 5.68 -0.66 -5.63
C LYS A 160 4.51 -1.64 -5.67
N TRP A 161 3.58 -1.44 -6.60
CA TRP A 161 2.36 -2.26 -6.74
C TRP A 161 2.27 -2.96 -8.11
N SER A 162 3.38 -3.03 -8.84
CA SER A 162 3.46 -3.65 -10.17
C SER A 162 3.10 -5.13 -10.16
N GLY A 163 3.43 -5.86 -9.08
CA GLY A 163 3.11 -7.29 -8.95
C GLY A 163 1.61 -7.58 -8.94
N PHE A 164 0.77 -6.60 -8.57
CA PHE A 164 -0.69 -6.78 -8.55
C PHE A 164 -1.26 -6.89 -9.98
N ARG A 165 -0.64 -6.22 -10.96
CA ARG A 165 -1.09 -6.19 -12.36
C ARG A 165 -0.85 -7.51 -13.10
N SER A 166 0.14 -8.29 -12.68
CA SER A 166 0.56 -9.52 -13.36
C SER A 166 -0.39 -10.70 -13.17
N PHE A 167 -1.38 -10.59 -12.30
CA PHE A 167 -2.32 -11.67 -12.03
C PHE A 167 -3.58 -11.53 -12.88
N SER A 168 -3.44 -11.73 -14.18
CA SER A 168 -4.55 -12.07 -15.06
C SER A 168 -4.70 -13.59 -15.09
N GLY A 169 -5.48 -14.15 -14.16
CA GLY A 169 -6.20 -15.41 -14.42
C GLY A 169 -5.54 -16.76 -14.10
N ALA A 170 -4.45 -16.85 -13.33
CA ALA A 170 -3.95 -18.13 -12.83
C ALA A 170 -3.94 -18.18 -11.29
N PRO A 171 -4.51 -19.22 -10.65
CA PRO A 171 -4.34 -19.45 -9.23
C PRO A 171 -2.89 -19.87 -9.00
N ASN A 172 -2.08 -18.99 -8.43
CA ASN A 172 -0.75 -19.39 -7.96
C ASN A 172 -0.91 -20.17 -6.65
N VAL A 173 -0.14 -21.26 -6.58
CA VAL A 173 0.02 -22.15 -5.44
C VAL A 173 0.13 -21.32 -4.16
N VAL A 174 -0.85 -21.51 -3.29
CA VAL A 174 -0.86 -21.00 -1.94
C VAL A 174 0.32 -21.67 -1.24
N VAL A 175 1.37 -20.91 -0.93
CA VAL A 175 2.34 -21.38 0.06
C VAL A 175 1.65 -21.17 1.41
N THR A 176 0.87 -22.17 1.81
CA THR A 176 0.40 -22.30 3.18
C THR A 176 1.64 -22.53 4.03
N VAL A 177 2.03 -21.52 4.82
CA VAL A 177 2.94 -21.76 5.94
C VAL A 177 2.13 -22.50 6.99
N ASN A 178 2.42 -23.80 7.12
CA ASN A 178 1.97 -24.63 8.23
C ASN A 178 2.62 -24.16 9.54
#